data_AF-A0A8T2NVP7-F1
#
_entry.id   AF-A0A8T2NVP7-F1
#
_cell.length_a   1.000
_cell.length_b   1.000
_cell.length_c   1.000
_cell.angle_alpha   90.00
_cell.angle_beta   90.00
_cell.angle_gamma   90.00
#
_symmetry.space_group_name_H-M   'P 1'
#
loop_
_entity.id
_entity.type
_entity.pdbx_description
1 polymer ?
#
loop_
_entity_poly.entity_id
_entity_poly.type
_entity_poly.pdbx_seq_one_letter_code
_entity_poly.pdbx_strand_id
1 'polypeptide(L)'
;MSDERSQHLQHFQPQPLPQLISGGSIVSAEAVWDHVTMADRELAFKAGDVIKVLDASNKDWWWGQIDDEEGWFPASFVRLWVNQEDGAAEPAEGTSEVQNGHLDPGNDCLCLGRPLQNRDQMRANVINEIMSTERHYIKHLKDICEGYLKQCRKRRDMFNDDQLKVIFGNIEDIYRFQMGFVRDLEKQYNTEEPHLSEIGPCFLEHQDGFWIYSEYCNNHLDACMELSKLMKDGRYQHFFEACRLLQQMIDIAIDGFLLTPVQKICKYPLQLAELLKYTAQEHRYSVLQRRAGRHHH
;
A
#
# COMPACT_ATOMS: atom_id res chain seq x y z
N MET A 1 -15.43 -11.61 -51.50
CA MET A 1 -16.34 -10.54 -51.05
C MET A 1 -16.59 -10.82 -49.57
N SER A 2 -15.60 -10.68 -48.70
CA SER A 2 -14.91 -9.42 -48.32
C SER A 2 -15.90 -8.49 -47.65
N ASP A 3 -15.76 -8.32 -46.33
CA ASP A 3 -15.43 -7.03 -45.67
C ASP A 3 -16.72 -6.28 -45.28
N GLU A 4 -16.88 -5.60 -44.15
CA GLU A 4 -16.04 -5.03 -43.09
C GLU A 4 -16.98 -4.81 -41.89
N ARG A 5 -16.44 -4.65 -40.66
CA ARG A 5 -17.07 -4.11 -39.41
C ARG A 5 -16.88 -4.95 -38.14
N SER A 6 -15.81 -5.72 -38.06
CA SER A 6 -15.20 -6.08 -36.78
C SER A 6 -13.88 -5.36 -36.61
N GLN A 7 -13.93 -4.06 -36.27
CA GLN A 7 -12.76 -3.28 -35.82
C GLN A 7 -13.23 -1.90 -35.36
N HIS A 8 -13.47 -1.73 -34.05
CA HIS A 8 -13.18 -0.52 -33.24
C HIS A 8 -13.90 -0.63 -31.89
N LEU A 9 -13.34 -1.45 -31.00
CA LEU A 9 -13.53 -1.28 -29.57
C LEU A 9 -12.13 -1.35 -28.95
N GLN A 10 -11.41 -0.23 -28.98
CA GLN A 10 -10.16 -0.09 -28.26
C GLN A 10 -10.46 -0.20 -26.77
N HIS A 11 -10.08 -1.34 -26.19
CA HIS A 11 -9.95 -1.54 -24.76
C HIS A 11 -8.99 -0.48 -24.18
N PHE A 12 -9.51 0.47 -23.41
CA PHE A 12 -8.68 1.19 -22.43
C PHE A 12 -8.50 0.27 -21.22
N GLN A 13 -7.50 -0.60 -21.29
CA GLN A 13 -7.00 -1.27 -20.09
C GLN A 13 -6.15 -0.27 -19.28
N PRO A 14 -6.25 -0.24 -17.93
CA PRO A 14 -5.28 0.48 -17.13
C PRO A 14 -3.89 -0.11 -17.43
N GLN A 15 -2.98 0.74 -17.91
CA GLN A 15 -1.63 0.32 -18.26
C GLN A 15 -0.92 -0.17 -16.97
N PRO A 16 -0.38 -1.40 -16.94
CA PRO A 16 0.40 -1.88 -15.80
C PRO A 16 1.62 -0.96 -15.55
N LEU A 17 1.95 -0.67 -14.28
CA LEU A 17 3.08 0.19 -13.85
C LEU A 17 4.38 0.04 -14.67
N PRO A 18 4.81 -1.17 -15.10
CA PRO A 18 5.99 -1.36 -15.95
C PRO A 18 5.96 -0.59 -17.28
N GLN A 19 4.78 -0.28 -17.82
CA GLN A 19 4.61 0.43 -19.09
C GLN A 19 4.73 1.96 -18.96
N LEU A 20 4.46 2.54 -17.78
CA LEU A 20 4.68 3.97 -17.51
C LEU A 20 6.17 4.33 -17.43
N ILE A 21 7.01 3.38 -16.98
CA ILE A 21 8.46 3.57 -16.82
C ILE A 21 9.20 3.36 -18.15
N SER A 22 8.72 2.47 -19.03
CA SER A 22 9.32 2.23 -20.37
C SER A 22 9.12 3.37 -21.38
N GLY A 23 8.25 4.35 -21.09
CA GLY A 23 7.95 5.48 -21.98
C GLY A 23 8.90 6.67 -21.86
N GLY A 24 9.89 6.63 -20.96
CA GLY A 24 10.75 7.79 -20.66
C GLY A 24 10.10 8.83 -19.73
N SER A 25 8.90 8.56 -19.23
CA SER A 25 8.28 9.35 -18.15
C SER A 25 8.94 8.98 -16.83
N ILE A 26 9.67 9.92 -16.27
CA ILE A 26 10.20 9.82 -14.90
C ILE A 26 9.01 9.69 -13.96
N VAL A 27 8.97 8.71 -13.07
CA VAL A 27 7.90 8.60 -12.07
C VAL A 27 8.49 8.98 -10.71
N SER A 28 7.94 10.00 -10.07
CA SER A 28 8.36 10.40 -8.71
C SER A 28 7.48 9.74 -7.65
N ALA A 29 8.09 9.39 -6.53
CA ALA A 29 7.41 8.89 -5.35
C ALA A 29 7.86 9.70 -4.12
N GLU A 30 6.93 10.02 -3.23
CA GLU A 30 7.25 10.66 -1.96
C GLU A 30 7.39 9.60 -0.88
N ALA A 31 8.50 9.64 -0.14
CA ALA A 31 8.72 8.82 1.02
C ALA A 31 7.66 9.12 2.08
N VAL A 32 6.93 8.11 2.48
CA VAL A 32 5.91 8.21 3.52
C VAL A 32 6.50 7.88 4.89
N TRP A 33 7.60 7.13 4.90
CA TRP A 33 8.31 6.66 6.09
C TRP A 33 9.81 6.80 5.88
N ASP A 34 10.54 6.90 6.99
CA ASP A 34 11.99 6.76 6.97
C ASP A 34 12.35 5.32 6.57
N HIS A 35 13.27 5.19 5.62
CA HIS A 35 13.97 3.94 5.35
C HIS A 35 15.40 4.08 5.84
N VAL A 36 15.64 3.59 7.04
CA VAL A 36 16.97 3.53 7.65
C VAL A 36 17.57 2.17 7.33
N THR A 37 18.70 2.16 6.63
CA THR A 37 19.42 0.95 6.21
C THR A 37 20.92 1.14 6.37
N MET A 38 21.63 0.03 6.58
CA MET A 38 23.10 -0.03 6.61
C MET A 38 23.65 -0.86 5.44
N ALA A 39 22.78 -1.31 4.53
CA ALA A 39 23.17 -2.12 3.39
C ALA A 39 23.62 -1.22 2.24
N ASP A 40 24.82 -1.48 1.69
CA ASP A 40 25.46 -0.68 0.63
C ASP A 40 24.68 -0.63 -0.71
N ARG A 41 23.57 -1.36 -0.82
CA ARG A 41 22.75 -1.45 -2.05
C ARG A 41 21.34 -0.92 -1.86
N GLU A 42 20.98 -0.47 -0.66
CA GLU A 42 19.66 0.07 -0.35
C GLU A 42 19.71 1.60 -0.23
N LEU A 43 18.66 2.26 -0.69
CA LEU A 43 18.56 3.72 -0.69
C LEU A 43 17.96 4.20 0.63
N ALA A 44 18.76 4.85 1.49
CA ALA A 44 18.25 5.43 2.73
C ALA A 44 17.52 6.75 2.48
N PHE A 45 16.42 7.00 3.19
CA PHE A 45 15.66 8.25 3.11
C PHE A 45 14.79 8.52 4.33
N LYS A 46 14.27 9.75 4.42
CA LYS A 46 13.32 10.20 5.44
C LYS A 46 11.94 10.41 4.85
N ALA A 47 10.92 10.33 5.70
CA ALA A 47 9.57 10.71 5.33
C ALA A 47 9.53 12.16 4.81
N GLY A 48 8.90 12.35 3.65
CA GLY A 48 8.83 13.59 2.89
C GLY A 48 9.84 13.70 1.74
N ASP A 49 10.87 12.84 1.70
CA ASP A 49 11.85 12.87 0.61
C ASP A 49 11.22 12.45 -0.72
N VAL A 50 11.59 13.11 -1.82
CA VAL A 50 11.09 12.77 -3.16
C VAL A 50 12.11 11.88 -3.86
N ILE A 51 11.69 10.67 -4.20
CA ILE A 51 12.48 9.64 -4.85
C ILE A 51 12.10 9.57 -6.32
N LYS A 52 13.12 9.61 -7.17
CA LYS A 52 12.96 9.32 -8.60
C LYS A 52 12.97 7.81 -8.80
N VAL A 53 11.84 7.24 -9.21
CA VAL A 53 11.72 5.78 -9.45
C VAL A 53 12.31 5.46 -10.83
N LEU A 54 13.37 4.66 -10.84
CA LEU A 54 14.10 4.25 -12.04
C LEU A 54 13.66 2.86 -12.54
N ASP A 55 13.33 1.93 -11.63
CA ASP A 55 12.79 0.61 -11.95
C ASP A 55 11.74 0.17 -10.92
N ALA A 56 10.53 -0.13 -11.39
CA ALA A 56 9.43 -0.70 -10.59
C ALA A 56 8.91 -2.03 -11.16
N SER A 57 9.77 -2.77 -11.86
CA SER A 57 9.46 -4.09 -12.41
C SER A 57 9.15 -5.12 -11.33
N ASN A 58 9.77 -4.98 -10.16
CA ASN A 58 9.44 -5.74 -8.97
C ASN A 58 8.34 -5.02 -8.17
N LYS A 59 7.44 -5.80 -7.57
CA LYS A 59 6.28 -5.30 -6.85
C LYS A 59 6.60 -4.69 -5.48
N ASP A 60 7.63 -5.20 -4.82
CA ASP A 60 7.92 -4.92 -3.42
C ASP A 60 9.18 -4.08 -3.23
N TRP A 61 10.14 -4.17 -4.17
CA TRP A 61 11.41 -3.44 -4.15
C TRP A 61 11.66 -2.71 -5.46
N TRP A 62 11.88 -1.41 -5.40
CA TRP A 62 12.11 -0.54 -6.55
C TRP A 62 13.53 0.01 -6.53
N TRP A 63 14.09 0.27 -7.71
CA TRP A 63 15.34 1.01 -7.84
C TRP A 63 15.01 2.49 -8.01
N GLY A 64 15.67 3.35 -7.26
CA GLY A 64 15.46 4.78 -7.39
C GLY A 64 16.64 5.61 -6.96
N GLN A 65 16.45 6.91 -7.07
CA GLN A 65 17.49 7.91 -6.88
C GLN A 65 16.98 9.05 -6.02
N ILE A 66 17.80 9.48 -5.07
CA ILE A 66 17.69 10.76 -4.36
C ILE A 66 19.02 11.48 -4.57
N ASP A 67 18.98 12.70 -5.12
CA ASP A 67 20.17 13.45 -5.52
C ASP A 67 21.13 12.59 -6.38
N ASP A 68 22.33 12.30 -5.88
CA ASP A 68 23.37 11.50 -6.57
C ASP A 68 23.46 10.04 -6.07
N GLU A 69 22.65 9.65 -5.07
CA GLU A 69 22.64 8.31 -4.47
C GLU A 69 21.55 7.44 -5.12
N GLU A 70 21.93 6.23 -5.53
CA GLU A 70 21.01 5.23 -6.10
C GLU A 70 20.99 3.97 -5.24
N GLY A 71 19.82 3.37 -5.12
CA GLY A 71 19.67 2.14 -4.34
C GLY A 71 18.29 1.50 -4.46
N TRP A 72 18.21 0.28 -3.93
CA TRP A 72 16.95 -0.42 -3.76
C TRP A 72 16.18 0.17 -2.59
N PHE A 73 14.88 0.37 -2.77
CA PHE A 73 14.00 0.74 -1.67
C PHE A 73 12.68 -0.01 -1.73
N PRO A 74 12.04 -0.23 -0.57
CA PRO A 74 10.75 -0.89 -0.54
C PRO A 74 9.67 0.01 -1.13
N ALA A 75 8.99 -0.47 -2.17
CA ALA A 75 7.86 0.20 -2.83
C ALA A 75 6.78 0.66 -1.84
N SER A 76 6.64 -0.10 -0.75
CA SER A 76 5.63 0.14 0.27
C SER A 76 5.93 1.33 1.21
N PHE A 77 7.14 1.90 1.15
CA PHE A 77 7.55 3.06 1.97
C PHE A 77 7.32 4.38 1.27
N VAL A 78 6.92 4.33 0.00
CA VAL A 78 6.74 5.52 -0.83
C VAL A 78 5.32 5.56 -1.38
N ARG A 79 4.89 6.76 -1.75
CA ARG A 79 3.63 7.00 -2.44
C ARG A 79 3.94 7.59 -3.81
N LEU A 80 3.50 6.91 -4.86
CA LEU A 80 3.64 7.41 -6.22
C LEU A 80 2.82 8.69 -6.43
N TRP A 81 3.43 9.68 -7.09
CA TRP A 81 2.74 10.86 -7.58
C TRP A 81 2.25 10.58 -9.01
N VAL A 82 0.93 10.47 -9.18
CA VAL A 82 0.31 10.07 -10.46
C VAL A 82 -0.06 11.27 -11.34
N ASN A 83 0.08 12.50 -10.84
CA ASN A 83 -0.11 13.72 -11.64
C ASN A 83 1.20 14.50 -11.69
N GLN A 84 1.99 14.27 -12.74
CA GLN A 84 2.95 15.29 -13.17
C GLN A 84 2.15 16.28 -14.01
N GLU A 85 1.99 17.49 -13.50
CA GLU A 85 1.69 18.62 -14.37
C GLU A 85 2.85 18.68 -15.37
N ASP A 86 2.57 18.32 -16.62
CA ASP A 86 3.45 18.63 -17.74
C ASP A 86 3.68 20.14 -17.71
N GLY A 87 4.84 20.54 -17.20
CA GLY A 87 5.38 21.87 -17.36
C GLY A 87 5.72 22.11 -18.82
N ALA A 88 4.70 22.23 -19.66
CA ALA A 88 4.81 22.73 -21.01
C ALA A 88 4.57 24.24 -21.00
N ALA A 89 5.63 24.97 -21.29
CA ALA A 89 5.72 26.41 -21.33
C ALA A 89 4.55 27.12 -22.02
N GLU A 90 4.12 28.23 -21.43
CA GLU A 90 3.36 29.31 -22.06
C GLU A 90 4.03 29.75 -23.38
N PRO A 91 3.25 30.00 -24.44
CA PRO A 91 3.56 31.05 -25.39
C PRO A 91 2.52 32.18 -25.28
N ALA A 92 3.05 33.37 -25.06
CA ALA A 92 2.37 34.65 -25.18
C ALA A 92 1.98 34.98 -26.65
N GLU A 93 1.15 36.03 -26.77
CA GLU A 93 0.64 36.70 -27.99
C GLU A 93 -0.64 36.10 -28.61
N GLY A 94 -1.68 36.82 -29.02
CA GLY A 94 -1.95 38.26 -29.14
C GLY A 94 -3.29 38.45 -29.89
N THR A 95 -4.08 39.44 -29.47
CA THR A 95 -5.22 40.14 -30.10
C THR A 95 -5.77 39.69 -31.47
N SER A 96 -7.10 39.51 -31.60
CA SER A 96 -8.02 40.34 -32.44
C SER A 96 -9.50 39.87 -32.45
N GLU A 97 -10.41 40.86 -32.48
CA GLU A 97 -11.89 40.81 -32.65
C GLU A 97 -12.27 40.28 -34.07
N VAL A 98 -13.45 39.76 -34.45
CA VAL A 98 -14.83 40.31 -34.49
C VAL A 98 -15.86 39.19 -34.85
N GLN A 99 -17.09 39.33 -34.35
CA GLN A 99 -18.43 38.75 -34.65
C GLN A 99 -18.72 38.01 -35.98
N ASN A 100 -19.49 36.91 -35.92
CA ASN A 100 -20.93 36.87 -36.32
C ASN A 100 -21.57 35.48 -36.08
N GLY A 101 -22.84 35.47 -35.68
CA GLY A 101 -23.51 34.29 -35.13
C GLY A 101 -24.28 33.40 -36.11
N HIS A 102 -24.61 32.20 -35.62
CA HIS A 102 -25.81 31.46 -35.98
C HIS A 102 -26.20 30.56 -34.80
N LEU A 103 -27.45 30.68 -34.35
CA LEU A 103 -28.08 29.85 -33.32
C LEU A 103 -28.52 28.54 -33.97
N ASP A 104 -27.99 27.40 -33.51
CA ASP A 104 -28.56 26.08 -33.78
C ASP A 104 -29.03 25.46 -32.45
N PRO A 105 -30.34 25.20 -32.26
CA PRO A 105 -30.89 24.64 -31.04
C PRO A 105 -30.85 23.11 -31.10
N GLY A 106 -29.77 22.49 -30.63
CA GLY A 106 -29.68 21.04 -30.75
C GLY A 106 -28.48 20.35 -30.11
N ASN A 107 -27.96 20.83 -28.99
CA ASN A 107 -27.03 20.03 -28.18
C ASN A 107 -26.99 20.53 -26.73
N ASP A 108 -28.09 20.30 -26.03
CA ASP A 108 -28.17 20.47 -24.58
C ASP A 108 -27.59 19.21 -23.91
N CYS A 109 -26.43 19.36 -23.29
CA CYS A 109 -25.90 18.61 -22.12
C CYS A 109 -24.36 18.53 -22.18
N LEU A 110 -23.72 19.70 -22.16
CA LEU A 110 -22.28 19.83 -21.96
C LEU A 110 -21.95 19.79 -20.45
N CYS A 111 -21.21 18.76 -20.06
CA CYS A 111 -20.02 18.88 -19.21
C CYS A 111 -20.18 19.25 -17.72
N LEU A 112 -21.30 18.99 -17.05
CA LEU A 112 -21.41 19.17 -15.59
C LEU A 112 -20.95 17.97 -14.73
N GLY A 113 -20.57 16.84 -15.35
CA GLY A 113 -20.24 15.59 -14.62
C GLY A 113 -18.75 15.30 -14.32
N ARG A 114 -17.81 16.09 -14.84
CA ARG A 114 -16.36 15.73 -14.83
C ARG A 114 -15.62 15.80 -13.47
N PRO A 115 -15.98 16.65 -12.49
CA PRO A 115 -15.24 16.69 -11.21
C PRO A 115 -15.57 15.50 -10.28
N LEU A 116 -16.83 15.06 -10.28
CA LEU A 116 -17.32 14.03 -9.35
C LEU A 116 -16.81 12.64 -9.74
N GLN A 117 -16.88 12.29 -11.03
CA GLN A 117 -16.35 11.02 -11.55
C GLN A 117 -14.85 10.84 -11.27
N ASN A 118 -14.08 11.92 -11.28
CA ASN A 118 -12.66 11.87 -10.92
C ASN A 118 -12.46 11.60 -9.42
N ARG A 119 -13.26 12.23 -8.54
CA ARG A 119 -13.18 11.97 -7.10
C ARG A 119 -13.63 10.56 -6.71
N ASP A 120 -14.69 10.05 -7.33
CA ASP A 120 -15.17 8.70 -7.09
C ASP A 120 -14.15 7.66 -7.57
N GLN A 121 -13.52 7.89 -8.72
CA GLN A 121 -12.42 7.05 -9.19
C GLN A 121 -11.23 7.09 -8.23
N MET A 122 -10.85 8.26 -7.72
CA MET A 122 -9.77 8.38 -6.73
C MET A 122 -10.14 7.65 -5.42
N ARG A 123 -11.38 7.76 -4.95
CA ARG A 123 -11.87 7.01 -3.78
C ARG A 123 -11.82 5.50 -4.02
N ALA A 124 -12.27 5.03 -5.18
CA ALA A 124 -12.19 3.63 -5.58
C ALA A 124 -10.74 3.13 -5.58
N ASN A 125 -9.80 3.93 -6.09
CA ASN A 125 -8.38 3.57 -6.11
C ASN A 125 -7.83 3.37 -4.69
N VAL A 126 -8.12 4.30 -3.76
CA VAL A 126 -7.71 4.18 -2.36
C VAL A 126 -8.31 2.94 -1.69
N ILE A 127 -9.59 2.64 -1.93
CA ILE A 127 -10.24 1.45 -1.38
C ILE A 127 -9.61 0.19 -1.92
N ASN A 128 -9.38 0.11 -3.23
CA ASN A 128 -8.74 -1.03 -3.86
C ASN A 128 -7.32 -1.24 -3.32
N GLU A 129 -6.57 -0.16 -3.10
CA GLU A 129 -5.26 -0.21 -2.47
C GLU A 129 -5.33 -0.76 -1.05
N ILE A 130 -6.24 -0.25 -0.22
CA ILE A 130 -6.45 -0.78 1.15
C ILE A 130 -6.76 -2.28 1.09
N MET A 131 -7.78 -2.69 0.33
CA MET A 131 -8.18 -4.09 0.21
C MET A 131 -7.06 -4.99 -0.32
N SER A 132 -6.29 -4.50 -1.30
CA SER A 132 -5.15 -5.22 -1.85
C SER A 132 -4.05 -5.37 -0.80
N THR A 133 -3.65 -4.29 -0.14
CA THR A 133 -2.58 -4.31 0.86
C THR A 133 -2.97 -5.14 2.08
N GLU A 134 -4.24 -5.18 2.47
CA GLU A 134 -4.76 -6.09 3.49
C GLU A 134 -4.55 -7.57 3.13
N ARG A 135 -4.90 -7.96 1.90
CA ARG A 135 -4.73 -9.33 1.42
C ARG A 135 -3.26 -9.75 1.33
N HIS A 136 -2.37 -8.83 1.02
CA HIS A 136 -0.93 -9.11 1.06
C HIS A 136 -0.42 -9.25 2.49
N TYR A 137 -0.84 -8.34 3.38
CA TYR A 137 -0.43 -8.38 4.78
C TYR A 137 -0.90 -9.66 5.49
N ILE A 138 -2.15 -10.08 5.30
CA ILE A 138 -2.64 -11.35 5.87
C ILE A 138 -1.89 -12.56 5.30
N LYS A 139 -1.47 -12.53 4.03
CA LYS A 139 -0.61 -13.57 3.46
C LYS A 139 0.75 -13.59 4.16
N HIS A 140 1.38 -12.45 4.39
CA HIS A 140 2.65 -12.38 5.13
C HIS A 140 2.51 -12.93 6.56
N LEU A 141 1.45 -12.55 7.28
CA LEU A 141 1.18 -13.09 8.62
C LEU A 141 1.01 -14.61 8.61
N LYS A 142 0.28 -15.13 7.61
CA LYS A 142 0.13 -16.58 7.42
C LYS A 142 1.48 -17.24 7.18
N ASP A 143 2.29 -16.72 6.26
CA ASP A 143 3.59 -17.29 5.92
C ASP A 143 4.55 -17.25 7.13
N ILE A 144 4.47 -16.22 7.97
CA ILE A 144 5.22 -16.16 9.24
C ILE A 144 4.77 -17.27 10.21
N CYS A 145 3.46 -17.40 10.43
CA CYS A 145 2.91 -18.36 11.38
C CYS A 145 3.12 -19.81 10.92
N GLU A 146 2.83 -20.11 9.66
CA GLU A 146 2.88 -21.47 9.09
C GLU A 146 4.28 -21.88 8.61
N GLY A 147 5.05 -20.91 8.10
CA GLY A 147 6.36 -21.11 7.51
C GLY A 147 7.50 -21.07 8.52
N TYR A 148 7.50 -20.09 9.42
CA TYR A 148 8.56 -19.95 10.41
C TYR A 148 8.15 -20.52 11.76
N LEU A 149 7.15 -19.92 12.42
CA LEU A 149 6.82 -20.24 13.81
C LEU A 149 6.47 -21.73 13.99
N LYS A 150 5.64 -22.29 13.10
CA LYS A 150 5.28 -23.71 13.13
C LYS A 150 6.49 -24.64 12.95
N GLN A 151 7.48 -24.26 12.14
CA GLN A 151 8.68 -25.08 11.96
C GLN A 151 9.64 -24.94 13.13
N CYS A 152 9.79 -23.73 13.68
CA CYS A 152 10.60 -23.49 14.88
C CYS A 152 10.07 -24.32 16.07
N ARG A 153 8.75 -24.37 16.26
CA ARG A 153 8.10 -25.20 17.29
C ARG A 153 8.38 -26.70 17.14
N LYS A 154 8.63 -27.21 15.93
CA LYS A 154 9.00 -28.61 15.70
C LYS A 154 10.47 -28.90 16.03
N ARG A 155 11.34 -27.88 15.99
CA ARG A 155 12.78 -28.00 16.24
C ARG A 155 13.13 -27.59 17.67
N ARG A 156 12.65 -28.37 18.64
CA ARG A 156 12.96 -28.18 20.07
C ARG A 156 14.45 -28.32 20.41
N ASP A 157 15.22 -28.91 19.51
CA ASP A 157 16.67 -28.98 19.56
C ASP A 157 17.36 -27.66 19.18
N MET A 158 16.66 -26.76 18.48
CA MET A 158 17.17 -25.45 18.05
C MET A 158 16.52 -24.28 18.78
N PHE A 159 15.23 -24.39 19.11
CA PHE A 159 14.47 -23.29 19.73
C PHE A 159 13.79 -23.76 21.00
N ASN A 160 13.95 -22.98 22.07
CA ASN A 160 13.15 -23.14 23.28
C ASN A 160 11.93 -22.19 23.29
N ASP A 161 10.97 -22.46 24.17
CA ASP A 161 9.70 -21.73 24.20
C ASP A 161 9.88 -20.23 24.53
N ASP A 162 10.87 -19.87 25.36
CA ASP A 162 11.19 -18.46 25.68
C ASP A 162 11.75 -17.71 24.47
N GLN A 163 12.66 -18.33 23.70
CA GLN A 163 13.17 -17.76 22.46
C GLN A 163 12.07 -17.55 21.43
N LEU A 164 11.15 -18.52 21.30
CA LEU A 164 10.00 -18.36 20.40
C LEU A 164 9.11 -17.19 20.81
N LYS A 165 8.89 -17.02 22.12
CA LYS A 165 8.13 -15.89 22.65
C LYS A 165 8.81 -14.55 22.37
N VAL A 166 10.13 -14.47 22.52
CA VAL A 166 10.90 -13.24 22.20
C VAL A 166 10.84 -12.93 20.70
N ILE A 167 11.13 -13.90 19.84
CA ILE A 167 11.24 -13.68 18.38
C ILE A 167 9.88 -13.35 17.75
N PHE A 168 8.83 -14.08 18.13
CA PHE A 168 7.53 -13.99 17.45
C PHE A 168 6.48 -13.20 18.24
N GLY A 169 6.68 -12.94 19.54
CA GLY A 169 5.73 -12.21 20.38
C GLY A 169 4.31 -12.79 20.29
N ASN A 170 3.33 -11.90 20.16
CA ASN A 170 1.92 -12.22 19.97
C ASN A 170 1.49 -12.24 18.48
N ILE A 171 2.39 -12.57 17.53
CA ILE A 171 2.09 -12.54 16.08
C ILE A 171 0.90 -13.42 15.68
N GLU A 172 0.66 -14.54 16.38
CA GLU A 172 -0.50 -15.39 16.10
C GLU A 172 -1.82 -14.71 16.47
N ASP A 173 -1.82 -13.88 17.52
CA ASP A 173 -2.99 -13.12 17.93
C ASP A 173 -3.27 -12.00 16.93
N ILE A 174 -2.21 -11.32 16.45
CA ILE A 174 -2.31 -10.37 15.33
C ILE A 174 -2.90 -11.05 14.10
N TYR A 175 -2.41 -12.24 13.73
CA TYR A 175 -2.93 -12.97 12.58
C TYR A 175 -4.42 -13.32 12.72
N ARG A 176 -4.84 -13.82 13.89
CA ARG A 176 -6.25 -14.13 14.17
C ARG A 176 -7.14 -12.89 14.11
N PHE A 177 -6.68 -11.78 14.71
CA PHE A 177 -7.37 -10.50 14.63
C PHE A 177 -7.51 -10.05 13.17
N GLN A 178 -6.40 -10.07 12.42
CA GLN A 178 -6.37 -9.62 11.04
C GLN A 178 -7.29 -10.44 10.13
N MET A 179 -7.40 -11.75 10.35
CA MET A 179 -8.36 -12.60 9.64
C MET A 179 -9.81 -12.14 9.85
N GLY A 180 -10.20 -11.81 11.08
CA GLY A 180 -11.53 -11.28 11.38
C GLY A 180 -11.76 -9.92 10.71
N PHE A 181 -10.80 -9.02 10.86
CA PHE A 181 -10.84 -7.68 10.31
C PHE A 181 -10.96 -7.67 8.77
N VAL A 182 -10.11 -8.43 8.07
CA VAL A 182 -10.15 -8.51 6.59
C VAL A 182 -11.44 -9.14 6.10
N ARG A 183 -11.94 -10.19 6.76
CA ARG A 183 -13.24 -10.79 6.43
C ARG A 183 -14.37 -9.75 6.50
N ASP A 184 -14.36 -8.89 7.51
CA ASP A 184 -15.43 -7.91 7.69
C ASP A 184 -15.25 -6.71 6.74
N LEU A 185 -14.02 -6.34 6.37
CA LEU A 185 -13.74 -5.42 5.26
C LEU A 185 -14.27 -5.95 3.92
N GLU A 186 -14.02 -7.23 3.61
CA GLU A 186 -14.46 -7.86 2.37
C GLU A 186 -15.99 -7.90 2.25
N LYS A 187 -16.71 -8.01 3.37
CA LYS A 187 -18.18 -7.89 3.38
C LYS A 187 -18.69 -6.49 3.05
N GLN A 188 -17.92 -5.45 3.40
CA GLN A 188 -18.29 -4.05 3.11
C GLN A 188 -17.82 -3.58 1.73
N TYR A 189 -17.00 -4.37 1.04
CA TYR A 189 -16.48 -4.03 -0.27
C TYR A 189 -17.55 -4.21 -1.35
N ASN A 190 -17.86 -3.14 -2.09
CA ASN A 190 -18.76 -3.19 -3.22
C ASN A 190 -17.97 -3.51 -4.50
N THR A 191 -18.24 -4.68 -5.09
CA THR A 191 -17.54 -5.15 -6.30
C THR A 191 -17.94 -4.43 -7.57
N GLU A 192 -19.17 -3.91 -7.64
CA GLU A 192 -19.70 -3.21 -8.82
C GLU A 192 -19.30 -1.73 -8.79
N GLU A 193 -19.39 -1.11 -7.61
CA GLU A 193 -19.09 0.29 -7.38
C GLU A 193 -18.14 0.45 -6.18
N PRO A 194 -16.81 0.22 -6.35
CA PRO A 194 -15.85 0.24 -5.24
C PRO A 194 -15.84 1.54 -4.44
N HIS A 195 -16.10 2.66 -5.12
CA HIS A 195 -16.23 4.00 -4.52
C HIS A 195 -17.45 4.16 -3.62
N LEU A 196 -18.36 3.19 -3.52
CA LEU A 196 -19.46 3.16 -2.55
C LEU A 196 -19.18 2.27 -1.33
N SER A 197 -18.02 1.62 -1.26
CA SER A 197 -17.69 0.73 -0.13
C SER A 197 -17.64 1.50 1.19
N GLU A 198 -18.31 0.97 2.22
CA GLU A 198 -18.38 1.54 3.57
C GLU A 198 -17.41 0.81 4.52
N ILE A 199 -16.10 0.88 4.23
CA ILE A 199 -15.07 0.17 5.01
C ILE A 199 -14.72 0.85 6.35
N GLY A 200 -15.09 2.11 6.51
CA GLY A 200 -14.78 2.91 7.69
C GLY A 200 -15.36 2.39 9.01
N PRO A 201 -16.65 2.00 9.08
CA PRO A 201 -17.23 1.32 10.22
C PRO A 201 -16.44 0.09 10.71
N CYS A 202 -15.84 -0.70 9.81
CA CYS A 202 -15.04 -1.86 10.20
C CYS A 202 -13.88 -1.47 11.13
N PHE A 203 -13.19 -0.36 10.85
CA PHE A 203 -12.10 0.12 11.71
C PHE A 203 -12.59 0.53 13.11
N LEU A 204 -13.77 1.13 13.20
CA LEU A 204 -14.36 1.54 14.48
C LEU A 204 -14.83 0.35 15.31
N GLU A 205 -15.45 -0.64 14.66
CA GLU A 205 -15.88 -1.88 15.32
C GLU A 205 -14.70 -2.70 15.86
N HIS A 206 -13.53 -2.60 15.22
CA HIS A 206 -12.32 -3.33 15.59
C HIS A 206 -11.30 -2.49 16.39
N GLN A 207 -11.65 -1.26 16.79
CA GLN A 207 -10.70 -0.29 17.37
C GLN A 207 -9.90 -0.85 18.57
N ASP A 208 -10.58 -1.54 19.49
CA ASP A 208 -9.95 -2.12 20.69
C ASP A 208 -9.01 -3.28 20.33
N GLY A 209 -9.32 -4.00 19.25
CA GLY A 209 -8.52 -5.12 18.77
C GLY A 209 -7.15 -4.70 18.24
N PHE A 210 -6.99 -3.45 17.75
CA PHE A 210 -5.69 -2.93 17.34
C PHE A 210 -4.72 -2.73 18.52
N TRP A 211 -5.20 -2.73 19.77
CA TRP A 211 -4.33 -2.55 20.94
C TRP A 211 -3.26 -3.64 21.08
N ILE A 212 -3.50 -4.85 20.58
CA ILE A 212 -2.53 -5.95 20.62
C ILE A 212 -1.23 -5.65 19.86
N TYR A 213 -1.27 -4.70 18.90
CA TYR A 213 -0.07 -4.24 18.21
C TYR A 213 0.89 -3.48 19.14
N SER A 214 0.39 -2.87 20.23
CA SER A 214 1.24 -2.20 21.22
C SER A 214 2.21 -3.19 21.85
N GLU A 215 1.73 -4.34 22.29
CA GLU A 215 2.55 -5.42 22.84
C GLU A 215 3.61 -5.89 21.81
N TYR A 216 3.20 -6.10 20.55
CA TYR A 216 4.11 -6.54 19.50
C TYR A 216 5.22 -5.51 19.25
N CYS A 217 4.87 -4.24 19.09
CA CYS A 217 5.82 -3.16 18.83
C CYS A 217 6.80 -2.99 19.98
N ASN A 218 6.34 -3.10 21.23
CA ASN A 218 7.19 -2.98 22.41
C ASN A 218 8.24 -4.11 22.50
N ASN A 219 7.89 -5.32 22.02
CA ASN A 219 8.80 -6.47 22.00
C ASN A 219 9.68 -6.55 20.73
N HIS A 220 9.38 -5.77 19.68
CA HIS A 220 10.01 -5.93 18.37
C HIS A 220 11.54 -5.73 18.39
N LEU A 221 12.05 -4.80 19.21
CA LEU A 221 13.49 -4.58 19.35
C LEU A 221 14.21 -5.81 19.93
N ASP A 222 13.62 -6.45 20.95
CA ASP A 222 14.17 -7.66 21.56
C ASP A 222 14.18 -8.83 20.58
N ALA A 223 13.14 -8.95 19.76
CA ALA A 223 13.07 -9.93 18.67
C ALA A 223 14.23 -9.75 17.68
N CYS A 224 14.49 -8.51 17.24
CA CYS A 224 15.60 -8.19 16.33
C CYS A 224 16.97 -8.54 16.94
N MET A 225 17.16 -8.29 18.24
CA MET A 225 18.40 -8.63 18.94
C MET A 225 18.61 -10.14 19.03
N GLU A 226 17.59 -10.91 19.40
CA GLU A 226 17.70 -12.38 19.49
C GLU A 226 17.91 -13.00 18.10
N LEU A 227 17.22 -12.50 17.05
CA LEU A 227 17.48 -12.93 15.67
C LEU A 227 18.91 -12.63 15.22
N SER A 228 19.41 -11.42 15.47
CA SER A 228 20.78 -11.04 15.13
C SER A 228 21.82 -11.95 15.80
N LYS A 229 21.54 -12.42 17.02
CA LYS A 229 22.38 -13.38 17.74
C LYS A 229 22.30 -14.78 17.12
N LEU A 230 21.10 -15.28 16.80
CA LEU A 230 20.91 -16.59 16.17
C LEU A 230 21.55 -16.66 14.78
N MET A 231 21.45 -15.58 14.01
CA MET A 231 22.02 -15.48 12.67
C MET A 231 23.56 -15.51 12.65
N LYS A 232 24.25 -15.49 13.81
CA LYS A 232 25.70 -15.75 13.88
C LYS A 232 26.06 -17.22 13.72
N ASP A 233 25.12 -18.13 13.96
CA ASP A 233 25.31 -19.58 13.76
C ASP A 233 24.68 -19.98 12.41
N GLY A 234 25.53 -20.51 11.53
CA GLY A 234 25.12 -20.93 10.19
C GLY A 234 23.94 -21.91 10.20
N ARG A 235 23.76 -22.74 11.24
CA ARG A 235 22.62 -23.66 11.32
C ARG A 235 21.27 -22.94 11.31
N TYR A 236 21.17 -21.77 11.95
CA TYR A 236 19.95 -20.98 11.95
C TYR A 236 19.75 -20.25 10.62
N GLN A 237 20.83 -19.76 10.00
CA GLN A 237 20.77 -19.16 8.67
C GLN A 237 20.16 -20.14 7.65
N HIS A 238 20.71 -21.36 7.58
CA HIS A 238 20.22 -22.40 6.67
C HIS A 238 18.80 -22.82 7.01
N PHE A 239 18.46 -22.89 8.31
CA PHE A 239 17.11 -23.24 8.74
C PHE A 239 16.07 -22.19 8.31
N PHE A 240 16.32 -20.90 8.55
CA PHE A 240 15.41 -19.84 8.15
C PHE A 240 15.32 -19.73 6.63
N GLU A 241 16.43 -19.87 5.90
CA GLU A 241 16.40 -19.89 4.44
C GLU A 241 15.59 -21.07 3.89
N ALA A 242 15.74 -22.26 4.47
CA ALA A 242 14.92 -23.41 4.09
C ALA A 242 13.43 -23.18 4.36
N CYS A 243 13.08 -22.53 5.49
CA CYS A 243 11.69 -22.16 5.77
C CYS A 243 11.13 -21.17 4.73
N ARG A 244 11.94 -20.18 4.34
CA ARG A 244 11.61 -19.19 3.31
C ARG A 244 11.30 -19.84 1.96
N LEU A 245 12.20 -20.68 1.48
CA LEU A 245 12.07 -21.37 0.20
C LEU A 245 10.87 -22.34 0.19
N LEU A 246 10.63 -23.08 1.28
CA LEU A 246 9.51 -24.02 1.38
C LEU A 246 8.13 -23.35 1.32
N GLN A 247 8.00 -22.12 1.85
CA GLN A 247 6.77 -21.33 1.70
C GLN A 247 6.72 -20.50 0.43
N GLN A 248 7.75 -20.57 -0.43
CA GLN A 248 7.86 -19.75 -1.64
C GLN A 248 7.73 -18.25 -1.31
N MET A 249 8.35 -17.84 -0.20
CA MET A 249 8.39 -16.45 0.22
C MET A 249 9.38 -15.67 -0.67
N ILE A 250 9.09 -14.39 -0.86
CA ILE A 250 10.00 -13.44 -1.51
C ILE A 250 11.36 -13.40 -0.78
N ASP A 251 12.39 -12.91 -1.46
CA ASP A 251 13.77 -12.87 -0.94
C ASP A 251 13.97 -11.74 0.08
N ILE A 252 13.23 -11.86 1.17
CA ILE A 252 13.29 -11.00 2.35
C ILE A 252 13.62 -11.91 3.54
N ALA A 253 14.58 -11.48 4.35
CA ALA A 253 14.95 -12.20 5.55
C ALA A 253 13.83 -12.15 6.61
N ILE A 254 13.88 -13.06 7.58
CA ILE A 254 12.81 -13.23 8.58
C ILE A 254 12.53 -11.94 9.38
N ASP A 255 13.56 -11.16 9.70
CA ASP A 255 13.45 -9.86 10.37
C ASP A 255 12.62 -8.86 9.56
N GLY A 256 12.82 -8.81 8.24
CA GLY A 256 12.00 -8.00 7.33
C GLY A 256 10.52 -8.38 7.38
N PHE A 257 10.20 -9.68 7.45
CA PHE A 257 8.83 -10.14 7.62
C PHE A 257 8.24 -9.77 8.99
N LEU A 258 9.02 -9.88 10.07
CA LEU A 258 8.57 -9.51 11.42
C LEU A 258 8.42 -8.00 11.63
N LEU A 259 8.97 -7.17 10.74
CA LEU A 259 8.74 -5.72 10.74
C LEU A 259 7.36 -5.35 10.14
N THR A 260 6.74 -6.24 9.36
CA THR A 260 5.49 -5.94 8.62
C THR A 260 4.32 -5.50 9.53
N PRO A 261 4.09 -6.05 10.75
CA PRO A 261 3.00 -5.57 11.61
C PRO A 261 3.23 -4.15 12.13
N VAL A 262 4.48 -3.81 12.44
CA VAL A 262 4.88 -2.46 12.89
C VAL A 262 4.65 -1.45 11.75
N GLN A 263 5.03 -1.81 10.53
CA GLN A 263 4.75 -0.98 9.36
C GLN A 263 3.25 -0.83 9.11
N LYS A 264 2.49 -1.92 9.27
CA LYS A 264 1.06 -1.92 8.95
C LYS A 264 0.26 -1.02 9.87
N ILE A 265 0.50 -1.09 11.19
CA ILE A 265 -0.23 -0.25 12.15
C ILE A 265 0.02 1.25 11.91
N CYS A 266 1.23 1.61 11.49
CA CYS A 266 1.59 2.99 11.13
C CYS A 266 0.94 3.46 9.82
N LYS A 267 0.67 2.56 8.86
CA LYS A 267 0.07 2.91 7.55
C LYS A 267 -1.42 3.23 7.61
N TYR A 268 -2.18 2.66 8.56
CA TYR A 268 -3.63 2.86 8.61
C TYR A 268 -4.08 4.33 8.70
N PRO A 269 -3.52 5.19 9.59
CA PRO A 269 -3.90 6.60 9.64
C PRO A 269 -3.74 7.32 8.31
N LEU A 270 -2.70 6.98 7.53
CA LEU A 270 -2.41 7.62 6.24
C LEU A 270 -3.39 7.18 5.16
N GLN A 271 -3.66 5.87 5.08
CA GLN A 271 -4.64 5.32 4.15
C GLN A 271 -6.05 5.86 4.44
N LEU A 272 -6.42 5.98 5.72
CA LEU A 272 -7.70 6.55 6.14
C LEU A 272 -7.79 8.06 5.89
N ALA A 273 -6.71 8.81 6.10
CA ALA A 273 -6.65 10.23 5.77
C ALA A 273 -6.82 10.46 4.27
N GLU A 274 -6.17 9.65 3.43
CA GLU A 274 -6.31 9.72 1.98
C GLU A 274 -7.73 9.36 1.52
N LEU A 275 -8.32 8.32 2.12
CA LEU A 275 -9.71 7.95 1.86
C LEU A 275 -10.68 9.09 2.20
N LEU A 276 -10.42 9.80 3.29
CA LEU A 276 -11.24 10.92 3.74
C LEU A 276 -11.18 12.09 2.76
N LYS A 277 -10.01 12.39 2.16
CA LYS A 277 -9.87 13.47 1.15
C LYS A 277 -10.86 13.34 -0.01
N TYR A 278 -11.18 12.11 -0.41
CA TYR A 278 -12.09 11.82 -1.53
C TYR A 278 -13.49 11.35 -1.09
N THR A 279 -13.78 11.31 0.21
CA THR A 279 -15.13 10.96 0.71
C THR A 279 -15.98 12.24 0.86
N ALA A 280 -17.09 12.34 0.13
CA ALA A 280 -17.98 13.50 0.19
C ALA A 280 -18.55 13.71 1.62
N GLN A 281 -18.79 14.97 2.01
CA GLN A 281 -19.35 15.29 3.33
C GLN A 281 -20.75 14.72 3.57
N GLU A 282 -21.46 14.30 2.52
CA GLU A 282 -22.79 13.67 2.60
C GLU A 282 -22.72 12.14 2.65
N HIS A 283 -21.53 11.55 2.41
CA HIS A 283 -21.31 10.11 2.55
C HIS A 283 -21.34 9.74 4.04
N ARG A 284 -22.13 8.72 4.45
CA ARG A 284 -22.44 8.39 5.87
C ARG A 284 -21.22 8.27 6.80
N TYR A 285 -20.02 8.03 6.27
CA TYR A 285 -18.76 8.01 7.02
C TYR A 285 -18.43 9.36 7.70
N SER A 286 -18.71 10.50 7.05
CA SER A 286 -18.55 11.83 7.64
C SER A 286 -19.49 12.06 8.83
N VAL A 287 -20.67 11.44 8.81
CA VAL A 287 -21.69 11.50 9.87
C VAL A 287 -21.24 10.72 11.10
N LEU A 288 -20.53 9.60 10.92
CA LEU A 288 -19.96 8.81 12.01
C LEU A 288 -18.78 9.49 12.69
N GLN A 289 -17.88 10.14 11.96
CA GLN A 289 -16.81 10.96 12.55
C GLN A 289 -17.36 12.13 13.39
N ARG A 290 -18.45 12.79 12.96
CA ARG A 290 -19.13 13.82 13.78
C ARG A 290 -19.77 13.27 15.06
N ARG A 291 -20.04 11.96 15.13
CA ARG A 291 -20.55 11.32 16.35
C ARG A 291 -19.41 10.92 17.28
N ALA A 292 -18.32 10.37 16.74
CA ALA A 292 -17.13 10.01 17.54
C ALA A 292 -16.45 11.25 18.16
N GLY A 293 -16.32 12.36 17.42
CA GLY A 293 -15.74 13.61 17.93
C GLY A 293 -16.58 14.36 18.97
N ARG A 294 -17.83 13.95 19.21
CA ARG A 294 -18.73 14.56 20.22
C ARG A 294 -18.74 13.83 21.56
N HIS A 295 -18.06 12.69 21.68
CA HIS A 295 -17.95 11.94 22.94
C HIS A 295 -16.61 12.17 23.65
N HIS A 296 -15.83 13.18 23.26
CA HIS A 296 -14.57 13.58 23.90
C HIS A 296 -14.60 15.03 24.41
N HIS A 297 -15.76 15.49 24.88
CA HIS A 297 -15.88 16.66 25.76
C HIS A 297 -16.64 16.28 27.03
#